data_AF-A0A1E4M0E7-F1
#
_entry.id   AF-A0A1E4M0E7-F1
#
_cell.length_a   1.000
_cell.length_b   1.000
_cell.length_c   1.000
_cell.angle_alpha   90.00
_cell.angle_beta   90.00
_cell.angle_gamma   90.00
#
_symmetry.space_group_name_H-M   'P 1'
#
loop_
_entity.id
_entity.type
_entity.pdbx_description
1 polymer ?
#
loop_
_entity_poly.entity_id
_entity_poly.type
_entity_poly.pdbx_seq_one_letter_code
_entity_poly.pdbx_strand_id
1 'polypeptide(L)'
;MPLTTPASALGKRYLPHITDICAHLSLVAARYRRLSPLLVLVWFRLGHTLARLDRLATRWHHGRLRPAPRPGRRRARRPAPRNYPAEAWLPRRTPAGHAWLIRLHQPMAQFIPRIQALLDDPEIVALCAAAPQAGRLLRPLCRMFAITPPAHLAGPGAPREAKPPKPRPRNPAPPPFAEHSPNVWPFVPHRLRLRVQRLRRPKPPD
;
A
#
# COMPACT_ATOMS: atom_id res chain seq x y z
N MET A 1 20.20 -9.42 -6.80
CA MET A 1 20.37 -8.52 -5.64
C MET A 1 20.30 -9.38 -4.38
N PRO A 2 21.43 -9.63 -3.71
CA PRO A 2 21.43 -10.44 -2.50
C PRO A 2 20.67 -9.71 -1.38
N LEU A 3 19.78 -10.43 -0.68
CA LEU A 3 19.21 -9.93 0.56
C LEU A 3 20.33 -9.83 1.60
N THR A 4 20.38 -8.73 2.34
CA THR A 4 21.38 -8.53 3.40
C THR A 4 21.23 -9.64 4.44
N THR A 5 22.34 -10.27 4.81
CA THR A 5 22.36 -11.28 5.88
C THR A 5 21.89 -10.63 7.19
N PRO A 6 20.83 -11.14 7.83
CA PRO A 6 20.29 -10.59 9.06
C PRO A 6 21.25 -10.83 10.24
N ALA A 7 21.35 -9.82 11.11
CA ALA A 7 22.20 -9.91 12.30
C ALA A 7 21.49 -10.60 13.47
N SER A 8 20.16 -10.45 13.58
CA SER A 8 19.38 -11.04 14.67
C SER A 8 19.01 -12.51 14.41
N ALA A 9 18.88 -13.28 15.49
CA ALA A 9 18.40 -14.67 15.43
C ALA A 9 16.99 -14.74 14.81
N LEU A 10 16.13 -13.79 15.20
CA LEU A 10 14.85 -13.54 14.55
C LEU A 10 15.07 -13.38 13.06
N GLY A 11 15.75 -12.33 12.57
CA GLY A 11 15.94 -12.10 11.14
C GLY A 11 16.44 -13.32 10.34
N LYS A 12 17.33 -14.15 10.91
CA LYS A 12 17.81 -15.41 10.31
C LYS A 12 16.68 -16.43 10.06
N ARG A 13 15.70 -16.54 10.97
CA ARG A 13 14.50 -17.38 10.78
C ARG A 13 13.56 -16.83 9.69
N TYR A 14 13.49 -15.50 9.51
CA TYR A 14 12.59 -14.84 8.54
C TYR A 14 13.16 -14.88 7.13
N LEU A 15 14.49 -14.92 7.01
CA LEU A 15 15.18 -14.81 5.74
C LEU A 15 14.75 -15.89 4.73
N PRO A 16 14.65 -17.20 5.06
CA PRO A 16 14.20 -18.21 4.11
C PRO A 16 12.81 -17.91 3.55
N HIS A 17 11.86 -17.50 4.40
CA HIS A 17 10.49 -17.21 3.97
C HIS A 17 10.42 -16.03 2.99
N ILE A 18 11.17 -14.95 3.27
CA ILE A 18 11.23 -13.79 2.37
C ILE A 18 12.00 -14.13 1.10
N THR A 19 13.06 -14.93 1.19
CA THR A 19 13.86 -15.38 0.05
C THR A 19 13.01 -16.23 -0.89
N ASP A 20 12.21 -17.17 -0.39
CA ASP A 20 11.33 -18.01 -1.19
C ASP A 20 10.27 -17.17 -1.93
N ILE A 21 9.67 -16.18 -1.24
CA ILE A 21 8.72 -15.26 -1.86
C ILE A 21 9.40 -14.45 -2.97
N CYS A 22 10.60 -13.90 -2.70
CA CYS A 22 11.37 -13.15 -3.69
C CYS A 22 11.80 -14.01 -4.88
N ALA A 23 12.23 -15.26 -4.64
CA ALA A 23 12.57 -16.22 -5.69
C ALA A 23 11.35 -16.49 -6.58
N HIS A 24 10.18 -16.73 -5.99
CA HIS A 24 8.95 -16.92 -6.74
C HIS A 24 8.54 -15.65 -7.52
N LEU A 25 8.67 -14.46 -6.92
CA LEU A 25 8.42 -13.19 -7.61
C LEU A 25 9.37 -12.99 -8.81
N SER A 26 10.61 -13.48 -8.73
CA SER A 26 11.59 -13.44 -9.82
C SER A 26 11.12 -14.27 -11.01
N LEU A 27 10.65 -15.50 -10.75
CA LEU A 27 10.10 -16.39 -11.78
C LEU A 27 8.88 -15.76 -12.46
N VAL A 28 8.00 -15.12 -11.68
CA VAL A 28 6.82 -14.41 -12.19
C VAL A 28 7.23 -13.18 -13.00
N ALA A 29 8.23 -12.42 -12.56
CA ALA A 29 8.71 -11.25 -13.29
C ALA A 29 9.31 -11.61 -14.67
N ALA A 30 10.01 -12.74 -14.76
CA ALA A 30 10.51 -13.26 -16.03
C ALA A 30 9.37 -13.63 -17.00
N ARG A 31 8.28 -14.21 -16.48
CA ARG A 31 7.09 -14.58 -17.26
C ARG A 31 6.24 -13.38 -17.67
N TYR A 32 6.09 -12.38 -16.80
CA TYR A 32 5.22 -11.22 -17.02
C TYR A 32 6.02 -9.92 -17.11
N ARG A 33 6.68 -9.69 -18.25
CA ARG A 33 7.52 -8.51 -18.49
C ARG A 33 6.84 -7.18 -18.17
N ARG A 34 5.54 -7.06 -18.45
CA ARG A 34 4.74 -5.85 -18.15
C ARG A 34 4.56 -5.59 -16.65
N LEU A 35 4.61 -6.61 -15.81
CA LEU A 35 4.47 -6.51 -14.35
C LEU A 35 5.82 -6.44 -13.62
N SER A 36 6.93 -6.72 -14.32
CA SER A 36 8.29 -6.70 -13.78
C SER A 36 8.60 -5.48 -12.89
N PRO A 37 8.37 -4.21 -13.32
CA PRO A 37 8.69 -3.06 -12.47
C PRO A 37 7.89 -3.05 -11.15
N LEU A 38 6.64 -3.50 -11.17
CA LEU A 38 5.81 -3.59 -9.97
C LEU A 38 6.33 -4.69 -9.04
N LEU A 39 6.67 -5.86 -9.58
CA LEU A 39 7.22 -7.00 -8.83
C LEU A 39 8.56 -6.63 -8.18
N VAL A 40 9.40 -5.86 -8.86
CA VAL A 40 10.65 -5.30 -8.31
C VAL A 40 10.36 -4.37 -7.12
N LEU A 41 9.33 -3.52 -7.19
CA LEU A 41 8.93 -2.69 -6.04
C LEU A 41 8.45 -3.53 -4.85
N VAL A 42 7.74 -4.65 -5.11
CA VAL A 42 7.34 -5.59 -4.06
C VAL A 42 8.56 -6.20 -3.38
N TRP A 43 9.55 -6.63 -4.18
CA TRP A 43 10.81 -7.14 -3.67
C TRP A 43 11.50 -6.13 -2.75
N PHE A 44 11.73 -4.90 -3.23
CA PHE A 44 12.40 -3.87 -2.42
C PHE A 44 11.64 -3.59 -1.13
N ARG A 45 10.31 -3.57 -1.19
CA ARG A 45 9.47 -3.38 -0.01
C ARG A 45 9.64 -4.52 1.00
N LEU A 46 9.67 -5.78 0.55
CA LEU A 46 9.87 -6.94 1.44
C LEU A 46 11.27 -6.91 2.06
N GLY A 47 12.31 -6.66 1.25
CA GLY A 47 13.69 -6.52 1.73
C GLY A 47 13.85 -5.40 2.76
N HIS A 48 13.27 -4.22 2.49
CA HIS A 48 13.27 -3.13 3.47
C HIS A 48 12.49 -3.45 4.74
N THR A 49 11.38 -4.19 4.63
CA THR A 49 10.60 -4.61 5.81
C THR A 49 11.43 -5.54 6.69
N LEU A 50 12.10 -6.53 6.09
CA LEU A 50 12.99 -7.45 6.78
C LEU A 50 14.16 -6.72 7.45
N ALA A 51 14.89 -5.87 6.71
CA ALA A 51 16.01 -5.10 7.26
C ALA A 51 15.59 -4.18 8.41
N ARG A 52 14.38 -3.61 8.35
CA ARG A 52 13.85 -2.78 9.45
C ARG A 52 13.46 -3.61 10.67
N LEU A 53 12.88 -4.80 10.47
CA LEU A 53 12.56 -5.72 11.55
C LEU A 53 13.83 -6.26 12.22
N ASP A 54 14.84 -6.64 11.44
CA ASP A 54 16.14 -7.10 11.94
C ASP A 54 16.80 -6.04 12.83
N ARG A 55 16.90 -4.79 12.34
CA ARG A 55 17.41 -3.66 13.15
C ARG A 55 16.57 -3.36 14.39
N LEU A 56 15.29 -3.71 14.40
CA LEU A 56 14.44 -3.58 15.58
C LEU A 56 14.69 -4.70 16.58
N ALA A 57 14.76 -5.95 16.10
CA ALA A 57 15.07 -7.12 16.90
C ALA A 57 16.46 -6.99 17.56
N THR A 58 17.49 -6.58 16.82
CA THR A 58 18.83 -6.33 17.37
C THR A 58 18.80 -5.29 18.48
N ARG A 59 18.10 -4.17 18.29
CA ARG A 59 17.96 -3.15 19.34
C ARG A 59 17.19 -3.64 20.56
N TRP A 60 16.19 -4.50 20.35
CA TRP A 60 15.43 -5.13 21.41
C TRP A 60 16.28 -6.10 22.24
N HIS A 61 17.03 -6.99 21.59
CA HIS A 61 17.94 -7.90 22.30
C HIS A 61 19.03 -7.16 23.09
N HIS A 62 19.52 -6.03 22.60
CA HIS A 62 20.48 -5.21 23.35
C HIS A 62 19.84 -4.34 24.45
N GLY A 63 18.53 -4.44 24.71
CA GLY A 63 17.82 -3.58 25.66
C GLY A 63 17.79 -2.10 25.26
N ARG A 64 18.18 -1.77 24.02
CA ARG A 64 18.25 -0.40 23.49
C ARG A 64 16.97 0.03 22.78
N LEU A 65 15.82 -0.55 23.13
CA LEU A 65 14.55 -0.01 22.67
C LEU A 65 14.36 1.36 23.31
N ARG A 66 14.75 2.38 22.56
CA ARG A 66 14.45 3.76 22.94
C ARG A 66 12.92 3.85 23.09
N PRO A 67 12.40 4.35 24.22
CA PRO A 67 10.97 4.57 24.36
C PRO A 67 10.51 5.37 23.15
N ALA A 68 9.41 4.93 22.53
CA ALA A 68 8.88 5.56 21.33
C ALA A 68 8.86 7.07 21.58
N PRO A 69 9.48 7.90 20.72
CA PRO A 69 9.54 9.32 20.96
C PRO A 69 8.12 9.81 21.21
N ARG A 70 7.90 10.43 22.39
CA ARG A 70 6.63 11.06 22.77
C ARG A 70 6.11 11.82 21.55
N PRO A 71 4.79 11.78 21.24
CA PRO A 71 4.23 12.40 20.06
C PRO A 71 4.70 13.85 19.96
N GLY A 72 5.76 14.04 19.17
CA GLY A 72 6.45 15.30 19.07
C GLY A 72 5.52 16.25 18.35
N ARG A 73 5.23 17.37 19.03
CA ARG A 73 4.63 18.60 18.52
C ARG A 73 4.48 18.56 17.01
N ARG A 74 3.23 18.40 16.56
CA ARG A 74 2.75 18.40 15.17
C ARG A 74 3.69 19.24 14.30
N ARG A 75 4.70 18.61 13.68
CA ARG A 75 5.66 19.33 12.84
C ARG A 75 4.83 20.09 11.83
N ALA A 76 4.98 21.41 11.80
CA ALA A 76 4.26 22.27 10.86
C ALA A 76 4.33 21.59 9.50
N ARG A 77 3.16 21.26 8.96
CA ARG A 77 3.00 20.41 7.80
C ARG A 77 3.71 21.15 6.67
N ARG A 78 4.95 20.73 6.34
CA ARG A 78 5.70 21.31 5.23
C ARG A 78 4.75 21.25 4.03
N PRO A 79 4.49 22.39 3.34
CA PRO A 79 3.54 22.41 2.25
C PRO A 79 3.89 21.28 1.30
N ALA A 80 2.87 20.50 0.90
CA ALA A 80 3.07 19.39 -0.01
C ALA A 80 3.83 19.94 -1.23
N PRO A 81 4.90 19.26 -1.69
CA PRO A 81 5.58 19.68 -2.91
C PRO A 81 4.53 19.83 -3.99
N ARG A 82 4.49 21.01 -4.64
CA ARG A 82 3.64 21.21 -5.82
C ARG A 82 4.04 20.09 -6.79
N ASN A 83 3.10 19.20 -7.12
CA ASN A 83 3.32 18.15 -8.11
C ASN A 83 3.80 18.84 -9.39
N TYR A 84 5.09 18.77 -9.69
CA TYR A 84 5.60 19.28 -10.95
C TYR A 84 5.10 18.35 -12.06
N PRO A 85 4.64 18.87 -13.20
CA PRO A 85 4.15 18.05 -14.31
C PRO A 85 5.21 17.06 -14.83
N ALA A 86 6.50 17.34 -14.60
CA ALA A 86 7.61 16.43 -14.88
C ALA A 86 7.54 15.12 -14.07
N GLU A 87 6.92 15.12 -12.88
CA GLU A 87 6.80 13.93 -12.02
C GLU A 87 5.59 13.04 -12.37
N ALA A 88 4.72 13.47 -13.29
CA ALA A 88 3.53 12.72 -13.71
C ALA A 88 3.86 11.36 -14.38
N TRP A 89 5.11 11.19 -14.80
CA TRP A 89 5.63 10.00 -15.49
C TRP A 89 6.29 8.99 -14.54
N LEU A 90 6.50 9.32 -13.27
CA LEU A 90 7.05 8.37 -12.29
C LEU A 90 6.06 7.22 -12.07
N PRO A 91 6.52 5.95 -12.12
CA PRO A 91 5.65 4.79 -12.04
C PRO A 91 4.79 4.84 -10.76
N ARG A 92 3.49 4.82 -11.04
CA ARG A 92 2.37 5.02 -10.12
C ARG A 92 2.49 4.04 -8.95
N ARG A 93 2.30 4.59 -7.75
CA ARG A 93 2.24 3.93 -6.42
C ARG A 93 2.01 2.42 -6.47
N THR A 94 2.76 1.68 -5.64
CA THR A 94 2.48 0.26 -5.37
C THR A 94 0.97 0.06 -5.14
N PRO A 95 0.38 -1.03 -5.71
CA PRO A 95 -1.03 -1.29 -5.51
C PRO A 95 -1.38 -1.23 -4.03
N ALA A 96 -2.41 -0.47 -3.72
CA ALA A 96 -2.94 -0.34 -2.38
C ALA A 96 -4.24 -1.13 -2.31
N GLY A 97 -4.44 -1.85 -1.22
CA GLY A 97 -5.66 -2.63 -1.01
C GLY A 97 -5.42 -3.84 -0.13
N HIS A 98 -6.49 -4.55 0.18
CA HIS A 98 -6.43 -5.88 0.77
C HIS A 98 -6.24 -6.92 -0.35
N ALA A 99 -5.46 -7.97 -0.09
CA ALA A 99 -5.20 -9.08 -1.01
C ALA A 99 -4.54 -8.71 -2.35
N TRP A 100 -3.98 -7.51 -2.50
CA TRP A 100 -3.59 -7.03 -3.83
C TRP A 100 -2.48 -7.87 -4.47
N LEU A 101 -1.59 -8.49 -3.69
CA LEU A 101 -0.53 -9.34 -4.21
C LEU A 101 -1.09 -10.67 -4.75
N ILE A 102 -2.09 -11.22 -4.06
CA ILE A 102 -2.80 -12.43 -4.49
C ILE A 102 -3.63 -12.15 -5.75
N ARG A 103 -4.29 -10.98 -5.81
CA ARG A 103 -5.02 -10.54 -7.02
C ARG A 103 -4.09 -10.32 -8.21
N LEU A 104 -2.85 -9.91 -7.96
CA LEU A 104 -1.83 -9.74 -8.98
C LEU A 104 -1.32 -11.09 -9.49
N HIS A 105 -1.08 -12.03 -8.59
CA HIS A 105 -0.61 -13.39 -8.92
C HIS A 105 -1.17 -14.41 -7.92
N GLN A 106 -2.25 -15.09 -8.30
CA GLN A 106 -2.97 -16.03 -7.45
C GLN A 106 -2.09 -17.08 -6.74
N PRO A 107 -1.08 -17.68 -7.40
CA PRO A 107 -0.20 -18.64 -6.73
C PRO A 107 0.56 -18.09 -5.50
N MET A 108 0.60 -16.77 -5.29
CA MET A 108 1.09 -16.18 -4.04
C MET A 108 0.32 -16.62 -2.80
N ALA A 109 -0.93 -17.09 -2.96
CA ALA A 109 -1.75 -17.59 -1.87
C ALA A 109 -1.10 -18.77 -1.13
N GLN A 110 -0.25 -19.56 -1.79
CA GLN A 110 0.46 -20.69 -1.17
C GLN A 110 1.38 -20.26 -0.01
N PHE A 111 1.79 -18.99 0.03
CA PHE A 111 2.64 -18.46 1.09
C PHE A 111 1.83 -18.00 2.32
N ILE A 112 0.50 -17.94 2.26
CA ILE A 112 -0.34 -17.46 3.37
C ILE A 112 -0.06 -18.25 4.67
N PRO A 113 -0.14 -19.60 4.72
CA PRO A 113 0.03 -20.34 5.97
C PRO A 113 1.40 -20.11 6.59
N ARG A 114 2.43 -19.99 5.75
CA ARG A 114 3.80 -19.70 6.18
C ARG A 114 3.93 -18.30 6.78
N ILE A 115 3.29 -17.30 6.17
CA ILE A 115 3.24 -15.95 6.74
C ILE A 115 2.41 -15.93 8.03
N GLN A 116 1.34 -16.71 8.14
CA GLN A 116 0.56 -16.81 9.38
C GLN A 116 1.41 -17.40 10.51
N ALA A 117 2.04 -18.55 10.28
CA ALA A 117 2.95 -19.18 11.25
C ALA A 117 4.07 -18.22 11.69
N LEU A 118 4.57 -17.40 10.77
CA LEU A 118 5.58 -16.38 11.04
C LEU A 118 5.08 -15.22 11.92
N LEU A 119 3.81 -14.83 11.76
CA LEU A 119 3.17 -13.78 12.57
C LEU A 119 2.78 -14.30 13.95
N ASP A 120 2.53 -15.60 14.08
CA ASP A 120 2.21 -16.27 15.34
C ASP A 120 3.46 -16.72 16.11
N ASP A 121 4.67 -16.49 15.57
CA ASP A 121 5.94 -16.78 16.26
C ASP A 121 6.01 -15.99 17.59
N PRO A 122 6.26 -16.66 18.73
CA PRO A 122 6.29 -16.02 20.04
C PRO A 122 7.32 -14.88 20.14
N GLU A 123 8.44 -14.94 19.41
CA GLU A 123 9.42 -13.85 19.40
C GLU A 123 8.88 -12.62 18.66
N ILE A 124 8.07 -12.78 17.60
CA ILE A 124 7.39 -11.65 16.94
C ILE A 124 6.32 -11.06 17.84
N VAL A 125 5.55 -11.91 18.52
CA VAL A 125 4.54 -11.45 19.46
C VAL A 125 5.20 -10.62 20.56
N ALA A 126 6.29 -11.13 21.15
CA ALA A 126 7.07 -10.43 22.18
C ALA A 126 7.67 -9.13 21.64
N LEU A 127 8.25 -9.14 20.43
CA LEU A 127 8.80 -7.94 19.79
C LEU A 127 7.72 -6.90 19.52
N CYS A 128 6.51 -7.31 19.10
CA CYS A 128 5.41 -6.41 18.84
C CYS A 128 4.85 -5.80 20.13
N ALA A 129 4.80 -6.58 21.22
CA ALA A 129 4.43 -6.10 22.54
C ALA A 129 5.44 -5.07 23.07
N ALA A 130 6.75 -5.36 22.98
CA ALA A 130 7.81 -4.46 23.41
C ALA A 130 7.95 -3.22 22.51
N ALA A 131 7.72 -3.38 21.21
CA ALA A 131 7.91 -2.34 20.21
C ALA A 131 6.74 -2.29 19.21
N PRO A 132 5.68 -1.51 19.47
CA PRO A 132 4.52 -1.40 18.58
C PRO A 132 4.84 -0.94 17.15
N GLN A 133 6.01 -0.35 16.93
CA GLN A 133 6.57 -0.05 15.61
C GLN A 133 6.80 -1.30 14.75
N ALA A 134 7.16 -2.44 15.34
CA ALA A 134 7.29 -3.72 14.62
C ALA A 134 5.92 -4.14 14.06
N GLY A 135 4.86 -4.05 14.86
CA GLY A 135 3.52 -4.35 14.39
C GLY A 135 3.07 -3.46 13.23
N ARG A 136 3.45 -2.17 13.24
CA ARG A 136 3.19 -1.25 12.11
C ARG A 136 3.91 -1.65 10.82
N LEU A 137 5.08 -2.30 10.91
CA LEU A 137 5.83 -2.79 9.75
C LEU A 137 5.22 -4.07 9.17
N LEU A 138 4.64 -4.92 10.00
CA LEU A 138 4.02 -6.19 9.60
C LEU A 138 2.61 -6.02 9.02
N ARG A 139 1.85 -5.01 9.44
CA ARG A 139 0.48 -4.75 8.92
C ARG A 139 0.39 -4.63 7.40
N PRO A 140 1.28 -3.91 6.69
CA PRO A 140 1.28 -3.90 5.24
C PRO A 140 1.43 -5.28 4.62
N LEU A 141 2.25 -6.15 5.22
CA LEU A 141 2.46 -7.52 4.75
C LEU A 141 1.17 -8.33 4.94
N CYS A 142 0.50 -8.22 6.08
CA CYS A 142 -0.81 -8.85 6.31
C CYS A 142 -1.82 -8.43 5.22
N ARG A 143 -1.90 -7.12 4.92
CA ARG A 143 -2.79 -6.59 3.88
C ARG A 143 -2.45 -7.10 2.47
N MET A 144 -1.16 -7.24 2.15
CA MET A 144 -0.71 -7.76 0.86
C MET A 144 -1.23 -9.18 0.60
N PHE A 145 -1.16 -10.04 1.62
CA PHE A 145 -1.52 -11.45 1.58
C PHE A 145 -2.95 -11.76 2.02
N ALA A 146 -3.81 -10.74 2.15
CA ALA A 146 -5.18 -10.93 2.62
C ALA A 146 -5.32 -11.53 4.03
N ILE A 147 -4.29 -11.41 4.86
CA ILE A 147 -4.29 -11.96 6.22
C ILE A 147 -4.94 -10.94 7.16
N THR A 148 -5.92 -11.41 7.93
CA THR A 148 -6.49 -10.63 9.04
C THR A 148 -5.40 -10.41 10.08
N PRO A 149 -5.04 -9.16 10.42
CA PRO A 149 -3.97 -8.92 11.38
C PRO A 149 -4.37 -9.47 12.75
N PRO A 150 -3.54 -10.31 13.40
CA PRO A 150 -3.81 -10.82 14.74
C PRO A 150 -3.88 -9.70 15.77
N ALA A 151 -4.50 -9.97 16.92
CA ALA A 151 -4.80 -8.97 17.95
C ALA A 151 -3.56 -8.21 18.44
N HIS A 152 -2.41 -8.88 18.56
CA HIS A 152 -1.14 -8.25 18.97
C HIS A 152 -0.57 -7.28 17.91
N LEU A 153 -1.01 -7.39 16.65
CA LEU A 153 -0.73 -6.43 15.58
C LEU A 153 -1.81 -5.39 15.41
N ALA A 154 -3.04 -5.66 15.87
CA ALA A 154 -4.10 -4.67 15.90
C ALA A 154 -3.61 -3.50 16.75
N GLY A 155 -3.58 -2.30 16.16
CA GLY A 155 -3.15 -1.13 16.93
C GLY A 155 -4.16 -0.89 18.02
N PRO A 156 -3.79 -0.19 19.11
CA PRO A 156 -4.80 0.47 19.91
C PRO A 156 -5.61 1.30 18.92
N GLY A 157 -6.83 0.85 18.63
CA GLY A 157 -7.74 1.60 17.80
C GLY A 157 -7.93 2.88 18.57
N ALA A 158 -7.38 3.99 18.06
CA ALA A 158 -7.70 5.28 18.65
C ALA A 158 -9.23 5.31 18.69
N PRO A 159 -9.86 5.49 19.88
CA PRO A 159 -11.29 5.64 19.99
C PRO A 159 -11.66 6.65 18.93
N ARG A 160 -12.37 6.19 17.90
CA ARG A 160 -12.65 7.02 16.76
C ARG A 160 -13.78 7.91 17.24
N GLU A 161 -13.43 9.02 17.90
CA GLU A 161 -14.38 10.07 18.23
C GLU A 161 -15.19 10.29 16.96
N ALA A 162 -16.49 9.99 17.06
CA ALA A 162 -17.41 10.17 15.96
C ALA A 162 -17.34 11.66 15.63
N LYS A 163 -16.66 12.00 14.53
CA LYS A 163 -16.58 13.39 14.11
C LYS A 163 -18.02 13.86 13.97
N PRO A 164 -18.39 14.98 14.61
CA PRO A 164 -19.72 15.53 14.42
C PRO A 164 -19.93 15.71 12.91
N PRO A 165 -21.13 15.37 12.40
CA PRO A 165 -21.42 15.49 10.98
C PRO A 165 -21.07 16.91 10.56
N LYS A 166 -20.17 17.06 9.57
CA LYS A 166 -19.90 18.38 9.01
C LYS A 166 -21.23 18.96 8.52
N PRO A 167 -21.55 20.22 8.82
CA PRO A 167 -22.72 20.86 8.24
C PRO A 167 -22.61 20.70 6.73
N ARG A 168 -23.62 20.05 6.14
CA ARG A 168 -23.69 19.95 4.67
C ARG A 168 -23.73 21.40 4.18
N PRO A 169 -22.86 21.81 3.25
CA PRO A 169 -23.03 23.10 2.61
C PRO A 169 -24.46 23.13 2.07
N ARG A 170 -25.26 24.11 2.50
CA ARG A 170 -26.55 24.36 1.86
C ARG A 170 -26.22 24.60 0.39
N ASN A 171 -26.65 23.70 -0.48
CA ASN A 171 -26.66 24.02 -1.89
C ASN A 171 -27.45 25.32 -1.99
N PRO A 172 -26.89 26.38 -2.59
CA PRO A 172 -27.67 27.58 -2.86
C PRO A 172 -28.92 27.14 -3.59
N ALA A 173 -30.08 27.71 -3.21
CA ALA A 173 -31.31 27.47 -3.92
C ALA A 173 -31.03 27.67 -5.41
N PRO A 174 -31.44 26.74 -6.29
CA PRO A 174 -31.30 26.97 -7.72
C PRO A 174 -31.94 28.34 -8.02
N PRO A 175 -31.24 29.22 -8.76
CA PRO A 175 -31.78 30.53 -9.06
C PRO A 175 -33.18 30.34 -9.68
N PRO A 176 -34.19 31.11 -9.24
CA PRO A 176 -35.50 31.06 -9.86
C PRO A 176 -35.29 31.52 -11.30
N PHE A 177 -35.28 30.57 -12.22
CA PHE A 177 -35.19 30.82 -13.66
C PHE A 177 -33.91 31.57 -14.04
N ALA A 178 -32.79 30.84 -14.13
CA ALA A 178 -31.73 31.29 -15.01
C ALA A 178 -32.31 31.37 -16.42
N GLU A 179 -32.69 32.57 -16.82
CA GLU A 179 -32.99 32.96 -18.18
C GLU A 179 -31.97 32.31 -19.10
N HIS A 180 -32.47 31.72 -20.18
CA HIS A 180 -31.67 31.07 -21.19
C HIS A 180 -30.67 32.08 -21.73
N SER A 181 -29.43 32.06 -21.24
CA SER A 181 -28.35 32.78 -21.89
C SER A 181 -28.12 32.09 -23.24
N PRO A 182 -28.30 32.79 -24.37
CA PRO A 182 -28.14 32.19 -25.71
C PRO A 182 -26.69 31.73 -25.98
N ASN A 183 -25.74 32.05 -25.09
CA ASN A 183 -24.34 31.62 -25.18
C ASN A 183 -23.99 30.39 -24.33
N VAL A 184 -24.94 29.82 -23.58
CA VAL A 184 -24.72 28.57 -22.86
C VAL A 184 -25.43 27.47 -23.62
N TRP A 185 -24.64 26.68 -24.36
CA TRP A 185 -25.13 25.50 -25.08
C TRP A 185 -26.08 24.68 -24.19
N PRO A 186 -27.26 24.27 -24.69
CA PRO A 186 -28.23 23.57 -23.89
C PRO A 186 -27.59 22.31 -23.32
N PHE A 187 -27.74 22.17 -22.01
CA PHE A 187 -27.32 21.02 -21.24
C PHE A 187 -27.87 19.75 -21.90
N VAL A 188 -27.06 19.07 -22.71
CA VAL A 188 -27.44 17.77 -23.28
C VAL A 188 -27.32 16.76 -22.15
N PRO A 189 -28.44 16.21 -21.63
CA PRO A 189 -28.35 15.16 -20.61
C PRO A 189 -27.50 14.01 -21.17
N HIS A 190 -26.53 13.54 -20.39
CA HIS A 190 -25.55 12.52 -20.79
C HIS A 190 -26.14 11.21 -21.35
N ARG A 191 -27.45 10.99 -21.23
CA ARG A 191 -28.14 9.82 -21.79
C ARG A 191 -28.32 9.84 -23.32
N LEU A 192 -28.02 10.95 -24.00
CA LEU A 192 -28.05 11.03 -25.47
C LEU A 192 -26.65 11.07 -26.13
N ARG A 193 -25.61 10.50 -25.49
CA ARG A 193 -24.40 10.14 -26.24
C ARG A 193 -24.69 8.91 -27.08
N LEU A 194 -25.21 9.14 -28.28
CA LEU A 194 -25.22 8.14 -29.35
C LEU A 194 -23.82 7.52 -29.44
N ARG A 195 -23.76 6.19 -29.26
CA ARG A 195 -22.57 5.40 -29.55
C ARG A 195 -22.23 5.60 -31.02
N VAL A 196 -21.32 6.51 -31.33
CA VAL A 196 -20.67 6.55 -32.64
C VAL A 196 -19.90 5.24 -32.77
N GLN A 197 -20.48 4.28 -33.48
CA GLN A 197 -19.78 3.07 -33.88
C GLN A 197 -18.60 3.50 -34.75
N ARG A 198 -17.40 3.24 -34.21
CA ARG A 198 -16.11 3.10 -34.92
C ARG A 198 -16.16 3.47 -36.41
N LEU A 199 -15.84 4.72 -36.73
CA LEU A 199 -15.35 5.04 -38.07
C LEU A 199 -14.04 4.28 -38.25
N ARG A 200 -14.06 3.27 -39.13
CA ARG A 200 -12.87 2.54 -39.58
C ARG A 200 -11.92 3.56 -40.20
N ARG A 201 -10.70 3.65 -39.67
CA ARG A 201 -9.61 4.37 -40.33
C ARG A 201 -9.39 3.76 -41.71
N PRO A 202 -9.35 4.55 -42.80
CA PRO A 202 -8.96 4.05 -44.10
C PRO A 202 -7.49 3.61 -44.07
N LYS A 203 -7.22 2.49 -44.75
CA LYS A 203 -5.87 1.95 -44.98
C LYS A 203 -5.18 2.85 -46.01
N PRO A 204 -3.94 3.31 -45.78
CA PRO A 204 -3.21 4.08 -46.80
C PRO A 204 -2.92 3.20 -48.03
N PRO A 205 -2.95 3.76 -49.25
CA PRO A 205 -2.51 3.09 -50.46
C PRO A 205 -0.98 2.87 -50.45
N ASP A 206 -0.56 1.84 -51.18
CA ASP A 206 0.78 1.24 -51.20
C ASP A 206 1.92 2.20 -51.64
#